data_AF-A0A453JXY6-F1
#
_entry.id   AF-A0A453JXY6-F1
#
_cell.length_a   1.000
_cell.length_b   1.000
_cell.length_c   1.000
_cell.angle_alpha   90.00
_cell.angle_beta   90.00
_cell.angle_gamma   90.00
#
_symmetry.space_group_name_H-M   'P 1'
#
loop_
_entity.id
_entity.type
_entity.pdbx_description
1 polymer ?
#
loop_
_entity_poly.entity_id
_entity_poly.type
_entity_poly.pdbx_seq_one_letter_code
_entity_poly.pdbx_strand_id
1 'polypeptide(L)'
;MGYQEIWSQAQSLFNQLGRMDSPTSSAFYNALTDMLWHFGQRQGAQLIVLEGVNRRVWENTWSEFCLDLHLMSCGAAQAMVHAWLLNVRSIVFEGRAMPEFVSILTGWGKHSKIAGASTLRHVIEALLNSIGAPFQVERFNIGRFVSPSVVVAAWLKESGTINTILLSDERAQRASPSNLVPRLEALQL
;
A
#
# COMPACT_ATOMS: atom_id res chain seq x y z
N MET A 1 11.46 19.86 16.36
CA MET A 1 11.22 20.92 15.38
C MET A 1 11.41 20.46 13.93
N GLY A 2 12.45 19.69 13.59
CA GLY A 2 12.73 19.34 12.17
C GLY A 2 11.67 18.55 11.38
N TYR A 3 11.01 17.53 11.97
CA TYR A 3 10.09 16.67 11.20
C TYR A 3 8.81 17.37 10.71
N GLN A 4 8.21 18.24 11.52
CA GLN A 4 7.00 18.98 11.11
C GLN A 4 7.29 19.98 10.00
N GLU A 5 8.46 20.63 10.06
CA GLU A 5 8.89 21.59 9.04
C GLU A 5 9.20 20.88 7.71
N ILE A 6 9.89 19.73 7.76
CA ILE A 6 10.14 18.90 6.58
C ILE A 6 8.81 18.41 5.96
N TRP A 7 7.85 17.98 6.77
CA TRP A 7 6.54 17.56 6.25
C TRP A 7 5.76 18.71 5.61
N SER A 8 5.82 19.91 6.19
CA SER A 8 5.24 21.11 5.58
C SER A 8 5.87 21.43 4.21
N GLN A 9 7.19 21.31 4.10
CA GLN A 9 7.89 21.47 2.83
C GLN A 9 7.51 20.37 1.82
N ALA A 10 7.38 19.12 2.26
CA ALA A 10 6.92 18.01 1.44
C ALA A 10 5.50 18.24 0.88
N GLN A 11 4.60 18.84 1.65
CA GLN A 11 3.27 19.21 1.16
C GLN A 11 3.32 20.19 -0.01
N SER A 12 4.26 21.14 -0.01
CA SER A 12 4.48 22.04 -1.14
C SER A 12 4.88 21.27 -2.41
N LEU A 13 5.77 20.29 -2.28
CA LEU A 13 6.15 19.40 -3.39
C LEU A 13 4.94 18.58 -3.89
N PHE A 14 4.15 17.98 -2.99
CA PHE A 14 2.94 17.26 -3.36
C PHE A 14 1.88 18.14 -4.04
N ASN A 15 1.78 19.41 -3.65
CA ASN A 15 0.91 20.37 -4.34
C ASN A 15 1.36 20.63 -5.78
N GLN A 16 2.67 20.65 -6.04
CA GLN A 16 3.20 20.79 -7.40
C GLN A 16 2.95 19.52 -8.22
N LEU A 17 3.16 18.33 -7.64
CA LEU A 17 2.85 17.05 -8.27
C LEU A 17 1.37 16.91 -8.64
N GLY A 18 0.47 17.45 -7.81
CA GLY A 18 -0.97 17.48 -8.11
C GLY A 18 -1.34 18.30 -9.36
N ARG A 19 -0.42 19.10 -9.91
CA ARG A 19 -0.61 19.84 -11.18
C ARG A 19 -0.07 19.08 -12.39
N MET A 20 0.64 17.98 -12.17
CA MET A 20 1.13 17.11 -13.25
C MET A 20 0.03 16.17 -13.74
N ASP A 21 0.25 15.50 -14.86
CA ASP A 21 -0.64 14.46 -15.33
C ASP A 21 -0.69 13.25 -14.35
N SER A 22 -1.81 12.54 -14.34
CA SER A 22 -2.05 11.42 -13.41
C SER A 22 -0.97 10.31 -13.49
N PRO A 23 -0.51 9.86 -14.68
CA PRO A 23 0.60 8.93 -14.78
C PRO A 23 1.88 9.42 -14.10
N THR A 24 2.27 10.67 -14.31
CA THR A 24 3.49 11.23 -13.69
C THR A 24 3.36 11.34 -12.17
N SER A 25 2.22 11.85 -11.68
CA SER A 25 1.97 11.96 -10.24
C SER A 25 1.98 10.58 -9.58
N SER A 26 1.22 9.61 -10.11
CA SER A 26 1.17 8.25 -9.57
C SER A 26 2.51 7.53 -9.60
N ALA A 27 3.33 7.74 -10.64
CA ALA A 27 4.69 7.20 -10.70
C ALA A 27 5.58 7.74 -9.57
N PHE A 28 5.49 9.02 -9.24
CA PHE A 28 6.24 9.61 -8.13
C PHE A 28 5.84 9.00 -6.78
N TYR A 29 4.53 8.93 -6.49
CA TYR A 29 4.04 8.35 -5.24
C TYR A 29 4.45 6.87 -5.11
N ASN A 30 4.31 6.10 -6.18
CA ASN A 30 4.76 4.71 -6.22
C ASN A 30 6.27 4.59 -5.91
N ALA A 31 7.12 5.37 -6.59
CA ALA A 31 8.57 5.31 -6.40
C ALA A 31 8.99 5.72 -4.98
N LEU A 32 8.40 6.79 -4.45
CA LEU A 32 8.69 7.26 -3.10
C LEU A 32 8.26 6.23 -2.04
N THR A 33 7.05 5.67 -2.18
CA THR A 33 6.57 4.65 -1.26
C THR A 33 7.37 3.35 -1.36
N ASP A 34 7.74 2.91 -2.56
CA ASP A 34 8.57 1.72 -2.75
C ASP A 34 9.94 1.86 -2.09
N MET A 35 10.56 3.04 -2.19
CA MET A 35 11.82 3.34 -1.51
C MET A 35 11.66 3.22 0.01
N LEU A 36 10.66 3.88 0.59
CA LEU A 36 10.40 3.81 2.04
C LEU A 36 10.09 2.37 2.48
N TRP A 37 9.27 1.66 1.71
CA TRP A 37 8.92 0.27 1.97
C TRP A 37 10.15 -0.64 1.92
N HIS A 38 11.02 -0.47 0.92
CA HIS A 38 12.23 -1.25 0.76
C HIS A 38 13.19 -1.08 1.95
N PHE A 39 13.34 0.15 2.46
CA PHE A 39 14.21 0.45 3.60
C PHE A 39 13.53 0.26 4.97
N GLY A 40 12.39 -0.42 5.03
CA GLY A 40 11.70 -0.73 6.28
C GLY A 40 11.05 0.47 6.96
N GLN A 41 10.96 1.63 6.31
CA GLN A 41 10.22 2.81 6.78
C GLN A 41 8.72 2.65 6.49
N ARG A 42 8.10 1.67 7.14
CA ARG A 42 6.71 1.25 6.90
C ARG A 42 5.69 2.34 7.23
N GLN A 43 5.90 3.10 8.32
CA GLN A 43 5.01 4.19 8.71
C GLN A 43 5.11 5.35 7.72
N GLY A 44 6.33 5.69 7.29
CA GLY A 44 6.55 6.65 6.22
C GLY A 44 5.84 6.25 4.93
N ALA A 45 6.01 4.99 4.50
CA ALA A 45 5.33 4.44 3.33
C ALA A 45 3.80 4.57 3.44
N GLN A 46 3.23 4.29 4.62
CA GLN A 46 1.80 4.43 4.89
C GLN A 46 1.33 5.89 4.80
N LEU A 47 2.10 6.84 5.32
CA LEU A 47 1.78 8.26 5.22
C LEU A 47 1.72 8.74 3.76
N ILE A 48 2.67 8.29 2.92
CA ILE A 48 2.69 8.67 1.50
C ILE A 48 1.47 8.14 0.74
N VAL A 49 1.04 6.89 0.98
CA VAL A 49 -0.15 6.36 0.28
C VAL A 49 -1.43 7.04 0.75
N LEU A 50 -1.55 7.36 2.03
CA LEU A 50 -2.70 8.12 2.56
C LEU A 50 -2.75 9.54 1.96
N GLU A 51 -1.60 10.20 1.84
CA GLU A 51 -1.50 11.49 1.16
C GLU A 51 -1.93 11.37 -0.32
N GLY A 52 -1.55 10.27 -0.98
CA GLY A 52 -1.98 9.96 -2.35
C GLY A 52 -3.50 9.75 -2.46
N VAL A 53 -4.13 9.07 -1.50
CA VAL A 53 -5.60 8.90 -1.43
C VAL A 53 -6.28 10.25 -1.28
N ASN A 54 -5.82 11.08 -0.34
CA ASN A 54 -6.38 12.42 -0.09
C ASN A 54 -6.36 13.31 -1.34
N ARG A 55 -5.32 13.14 -2.17
CA ARG A 55 -5.12 13.89 -3.42
C ARG A 55 -5.68 13.20 -4.65
N ARG A 56 -6.31 12.02 -4.49
CA ARG A 56 -6.86 11.22 -5.59
C ARG A 56 -5.82 10.91 -6.68
N VAL A 57 -4.59 10.59 -6.28
CA VAL A 57 -3.47 10.30 -7.18
C VAL A 57 -3.75 9.11 -8.08
N TRP A 58 -4.39 8.09 -7.53
CA TRP A 58 -4.81 6.90 -8.24
C TRP A 58 -6.34 6.87 -8.40
N GLU A 59 -6.81 6.60 -9.61
CA GLU A 59 -8.25 6.54 -9.89
C GLU A 59 -8.90 5.33 -9.21
N ASN A 60 -10.10 5.53 -8.63
CA ASN A 60 -10.96 4.48 -8.06
C ASN A 60 -10.29 3.59 -7.01
N THR A 61 -9.15 4.00 -6.45
CA THR A 61 -8.28 3.17 -5.62
C THR A 61 -8.89 2.78 -4.30
N TRP A 62 -9.80 3.60 -3.77
CA TRP A 62 -10.27 3.45 -2.42
C TRP A 62 -11.78 3.69 -2.32
N SER A 63 -12.52 2.63 -1.97
CA SER A 63 -13.84 2.75 -1.35
C SER A 63 -13.82 2.05 0.01
N GLU A 64 -14.89 2.23 0.80
CA GLU A 64 -14.98 1.65 2.14
C GLU A 64 -14.79 0.12 2.16
N PHE A 65 -15.20 -0.56 1.09
CA PHE A 65 -15.25 -2.03 1.02
C PHE A 65 -14.63 -2.63 -0.25
N CYS A 66 -14.07 -1.79 -1.12
CA CYS A 66 -13.30 -2.21 -2.29
C CYS A 66 -11.99 -1.42 -2.34
N LEU A 67 -10.88 -2.14 -2.44
CA LEU A 67 -9.55 -1.56 -2.62
C LEU A 67 -9.04 -1.90 -4.03
N ASP A 68 -8.67 -0.90 -4.82
CA ASP A 68 -8.14 -1.08 -6.17
C ASP A 68 -6.68 -0.63 -6.26
N LEU A 69 -5.79 -1.62 -6.42
CA LEU A 69 -4.35 -1.47 -6.41
C LEU A 69 -3.74 -1.50 -7.83
N HIS A 70 -4.54 -1.55 -8.90
CA HIS A 70 -4.02 -1.84 -10.25
C HIS A 70 -3.05 -0.79 -10.81
N LEU A 71 -3.09 0.44 -10.29
CA LEU A 71 -2.15 1.52 -10.65
C LEU A 71 -0.96 1.64 -9.68
N MET A 72 -0.92 0.82 -8.65
CA MET A 72 0.09 0.90 -7.59
C MET A 72 1.28 -0.01 -7.88
N SER A 73 2.45 0.39 -7.41
CA SER A 73 3.62 -0.48 -7.31
C SER A 73 3.49 -1.44 -6.12
N CYS A 74 4.40 -2.41 -6.00
CA CYS A 74 4.30 -3.44 -4.97
C CYS A 74 4.40 -2.87 -3.55
N GLY A 75 5.38 -2.01 -3.25
CA GLY A 75 5.54 -1.43 -1.91
C GLY A 75 4.39 -0.48 -1.58
N ALA A 76 3.96 0.33 -2.55
CA ALA A 76 2.79 1.18 -2.40
C ALA A 76 1.50 0.39 -2.12
N ALA A 77 1.27 -0.68 -2.88
CA ALA A 77 0.10 -1.52 -2.71
C ALA A 77 0.07 -2.23 -1.35
N GLN A 78 1.22 -2.73 -0.88
CA GLN A 78 1.32 -3.34 0.45
C GLN A 78 1.01 -2.31 1.56
N ALA A 79 1.60 -1.12 1.51
CA ALA A 79 1.29 -0.05 2.45
C ALA A 79 -0.21 0.34 2.43
N MET A 80 -0.81 0.36 1.24
CA MET A 80 -2.22 0.67 1.05
C MET A 80 -3.15 -0.39 1.65
N VAL A 81 -2.83 -1.69 1.51
CA VAL A 81 -3.61 -2.78 2.12
C VAL A 81 -3.69 -2.59 3.64
N HIS A 82 -2.56 -2.30 4.30
CA HIS A 82 -2.54 -2.03 5.73
C HIS A 82 -3.39 -0.81 6.11
N ALA A 83 -3.23 0.31 5.40
CA ALA A 83 -4.03 1.52 5.63
C ALA A 83 -5.53 1.25 5.46
N TRP A 84 -5.91 0.52 4.41
CA TRP A 84 -7.30 0.21 4.11
C TRP A 84 -7.92 -0.73 5.13
N LEU A 85 -7.19 -1.76 5.59
CA LEU A 85 -7.66 -2.65 6.65
C LEU A 85 -7.88 -1.93 7.98
N LEU A 86 -7.04 -0.94 8.33
CA LEU A 86 -7.25 -0.08 9.49
C LEU A 86 -8.53 0.77 9.35
N ASN A 87 -8.80 1.28 8.15
CA ASN A 87 -10.05 1.97 7.87
C ASN A 87 -11.26 1.03 8.03
N VAL A 88 -11.26 -0.13 7.37
CA VAL A 88 -12.32 -1.15 7.49
C VAL A 88 -12.53 -1.55 8.95
N ARG A 89 -11.45 -1.68 9.74
CA ARG A 89 -11.55 -1.91 11.18
C ARG A 89 -12.35 -0.81 11.88
N SER A 90 -12.06 0.46 11.63
CA SER A 90 -12.83 1.57 12.22
C SER A 90 -14.33 1.42 11.94
N ILE A 91 -14.69 1.16 10.68
CA ILE A 91 -16.08 0.91 10.24
C ILE A 91 -16.73 -0.23 11.04
N VAL A 92 -16.01 -1.34 11.22
CA VAL A 92 -16.47 -2.52 11.96
C VAL A 92 -16.74 -2.20 13.43
N PHE A 93 -15.89 -1.39 14.06
CA PHE A 93 -16.05 -0.98 15.47
C PHE A 93 -17.10 0.12 15.66
N GLU A 94 -17.32 0.96 14.66
CA GLU A 94 -18.45 1.90 14.61
C GLU A 94 -19.80 1.19 14.45
N GLY A 95 -19.82 -0.09 14.08
CA GLY A 95 -21.03 -0.87 13.86
C GLY A 95 -21.79 -0.49 12.58
N ARG A 96 -21.11 0.13 11.61
CA ARG A 96 -21.72 0.50 10.32
C ARG A 96 -22.03 -0.73 9.49
N ALA A 97 -23.09 -0.64 8.67
CA ALA A 97 -23.48 -1.71 7.76
C ALA A 97 -22.38 -1.99 6.74
N MET A 98 -22.12 -3.28 6.48
CA MET A 98 -21.16 -3.75 5.49
C MET A 98 -21.90 -4.45 4.34
N PRO A 99 -21.36 -4.43 3.11
CA PRO A 99 -21.89 -5.23 2.00
C PRO A 99 -21.73 -6.73 2.29
N GLU A 100 -22.26 -7.58 1.41
CA GLU A 100 -22.08 -9.04 1.54
C GLU A 100 -20.60 -9.46 1.46
N PHE A 101 -19.83 -8.81 0.59
CA PHE A 101 -18.41 -9.09 0.36
C PHE A 101 -17.57 -7.80 0.35
N VAL A 102 -16.35 -7.92 0.83
CA VAL A 102 -15.28 -6.93 0.61
C VAL A 102 -14.29 -7.47 -0.43
N SER A 103 -13.59 -6.58 -1.13
CA SER A 103 -12.67 -7.03 -2.18
C SER A 103 -11.43 -6.17 -2.37
N ILE A 104 -10.36 -6.80 -2.87
CA ILE A 104 -9.09 -6.17 -3.25
C ILE A 104 -8.81 -6.52 -4.71
N LEU A 105 -8.65 -5.53 -5.57
CA LEU A 105 -8.31 -5.67 -6.98
C LEU A 105 -6.83 -5.35 -7.18
N THR A 106 -6.08 -6.28 -7.75
CA THR A 106 -4.66 -6.10 -8.14
C THR A 106 -4.48 -5.92 -9.65
N GLY A 107 -5.57 -6.02 -10.40
CA GLY A 107 -5.55 -6.00 -11.87
C GLY A 107 -4.82 -7.22 -12.46
N TRP A 108 -4.52 -7.13 -13.76
CA TRP A 108 -3.90 -8.22 -14.52
C TRP A 108 -2.38 -8.04 -14.65
N GLY A 109 -1.85 -6.89 -14.21
CA GLY A 109 -0.44 -6.49 -14.30
C GLY A 109 -0.11 -5.76 -15.60
N LYS A 110 0.42 -4.53 -15.52
CA LYS A 110 0.75 -3.68 -16.69
C LYS A 110 1.77 -4.30 -17.67
N HIS A 111 2.49 -5.34 -17.25
CA HIS A 111 3.46 -6.08 -18.07
C HIS A 111 3.15 -7.56 -18.22
N SER A 112 2.12 -8.07 -17.55
CA SER A 112 1.80 -9.49 -17.60
C SER A 112 0.89 -9.77 -18.79
N LYS A 113 1.45 -10.33 -19.85
CA LYS A 113 0.67 -10.86 -20.99
C LYS A 113 -0.07 -12.16 -20.65
N ILE A 114 0.17 -12.70 -19.46
CA ILE A 114 -0.39 -13.97 -18.97
C ILE A 114 -1.28 -13.68 -17.77
N ALA A 115 -2.54 -14.11 -17.87
CA ALA A 115 -3.49 -14.03 -16.78
C ALA A 115 -2.93 -14.77 -15.54
N GLY A 116 -2.84 -14.09 -14.40
CA GLY A 116 -2.39 -14.68 -13.13
C GLY A 116 -0.89 -14.55 -12.82
N ALA A 117 -0.06 -14.16 -13.81
CA ALA A 117 1.38 -13.95 -13.62
C ALA A 117 1.75 -12.54 -13.09
N SER A 118 0.76 -11.74 -12.67
CA SER A 118 0.99 -10.41 -12.10
C SER A 118 1.85 -10.49 -10.84
N THR A 119 3.04 -9.88 -10.86
CA THR A 119 3.92 -9.77 -9.67
C THR A 119 3.18 -9.15 -8.50
N LEU A 120 2.39 -8.11 -8.75
CA LEU A 120 1.59 -7.45 -7.73
C LEU A 120 0.60 -8.41 -7.06
N ARG A 121 -0.10 -9.23 -7.84
CA ARG A 121 -1.04 -10.23 -7.31
C ARG A 121 -0.36 -11.17 -6.30
N HIS A 122 0.80 -11.70 -6.65
CA HIS A 122 1.55 -12.62 -5.78
C HIS A 122 2.05 -11.93 -4.50
N VAL A 123 2.51 -10.68 -4.62
CA VAL A 123 2.96 -9.89 -3.46
C VAL A 123 1.79 -9.65 -2.50
N ILE A 124 0.61 -9.31 -3.01
CA ILE A 124 -0.58 -9.08 -2.18
C ILE A 124 -1.12 -10.40 -1.60
N GLU A 125 -1.11 -11.50 -2.35
CA GLU A 125 -1.46 -12.82 -1.84
C GLU A 125 -0.54 -13.23 -0.68
N ALA A 126 0.78 -13.07 -0.84
CA ALA A 126 1.75 -13.34 0.21
C ALA A 126 1.52 -12.46 1.44
N LEU A 127 1.22 -11.18 1.25
CA LEU A 127 0.90 -10.26 2.33
C LEU A 127 -0.33 -10.73 3.11
N LEU A 128 -1.45 -10.97 2.42
CA LEU A 128 -2.72 -11.40 3.03
C LEU A 128 -2.53 -12.68 3.83
N ASN A 129 -1.81 -13.66 3.28
CA ASN A 129 -1.47 -14.89 3.98
C ASN A 129 -0.60 -14.62 5.23
N SER A 130 0.40 -13.74 5.14
CA SER A 130 1.31 -13.45 6.25
C SER A 130 0.64 -12.78 7.45
N ILE A 131 -0.40 -11.97 7.21
CA ILE A 131 -1.16 -11.29 8.27
C ILE A 131 -2.42 -12.08 8.69
N GLY A 132 -2.64 -13.25 8.09
CA GLY A 132 -3.81 -14.10 8.35
C GLY A 132 -5.14 -13.49 7.89
N ALA A 133 -5.12 -12.59 6.90
CA ALA A 133 -6.33 -11.94 6.40
C ALA A 133 -7.18 -12.95 5.60
N PRO A 134 -8.49 -13.07 5.86
CA PRO A 134 -9.33 -14.15 5.34
C PRO A 134 -9.81 -13.90 3.90
N PHE A 135 -8.92 -13.46 3.02
CA PHE A 135 -9.22 -13.21 1.61
C PHE A 135 -8.81 -14.38 0.74
N GLN A 136 -9.64 -14.72 -0.24
CA GLN A 136 -9.35 -15.75 -1.24
C GLN A 136 -9.40 -15.17 -2.64
N VAL A 137 -8.67 -15.78 -3.57
CA VAL A 137 -8.73 -15.40 -5.00
C VAL A 137 -10.13 -15.68 -5.53
N GLU A 138 -10.71 -14.71 -6.24
CA GLU A 138 -12.03 -14.84 -6.87
C GLU A 138 -11.96 -15.81 -8.06
N ARG A 139 -12.89 -16.77 -8.10
CA ARG A 139 -12.89 -17.89 -9.06
C ARG A 139 -12.89 -17.41 -10.51
N PHE A 140 -13.64 -16.36 -10.80
CA PHE A 140 -13.83 -15.84 -12.15
C PHE A 140 -13.04 -14.55 -12.44
N ASN A 141 -12.27 -14.07 -11.46
CA ASN A 141 -11.42 -12.90 -11.60
C ASN A 141 -10.15 -13.07 -10.76
N ILE A 142 -9.16 -13.74 -11.34
CA ILE A 142 -7.90 -14.06 -10.66
C ILE A 142 -7.09 -12.83 -10.22
N GLY A 143 -7.40 -11.63 -10.73
CA GLY A 143 -6.82 -10.37 -10.28
C GLY A 143 -7.51 -9.79 -9.05
N ARG A 144 -8.56 -10.43 -8.53
CA ARG A 144 -9.37 -9.98 -7.40
C ARG A 144 -9.30 -10.97 -6.25
N PHE A 145 -9.17 -10.45 -5.05
CA PHE A 145 -9.37 -11.16 -3.80
C PHE A 145 -10.70 -10.75 -3.18
N VAL A 146 -11.43 -11.68 -2.60
CA VAL A 146 -12.73 -11.46 -1.96
C VAL A 146 -12.79 -12.14 -0.59
N SER A 147 -13.62 -11.61 0.29
CA SER A 147 -14.03 -12.28 1.53
C SER A 147 -15.45 -11.86 1.90
N PRO A 148 -16.28 -12.76 2.47
CA PRO A 148 -17.52 -12.36 3.11
C PRO A 148 -17.23 -11.32 4.20
N SER A 149 -18.01 -10.24 4.24
CA SER A 149 -17.78 -9.14 5.19
C SER A 149 -17.89 -9.60 6.65
N VAL A 150 -18.77 -10.56 6.92
CA VAL A 150 -18.93 -11.14 8.27
C VAL A 150 -17.66 -11.84 8.76
N VAL A 151 -16.91 -12.48 7.87
CA VAL A 151 -15.65 -13.15 8.19
C VAL A 151 -14.54 -12.12 8.42
N VAL A 152 -14.44 -11.11 7.56
CA VAL A 152 -13.47 -10.01 7.76
C VAL A 152 -13.76 -9.24 9.03
N ALA A 153 -15.03 -8.94 9.32
CA ALA A 153 -15.42 -8.23 10.54
C ALA A 153 -15.09 -9.02 11.80
N ALA A 154 -15.31 -10.34 11.80
CA ALA A 154 -14.93 -11.21 12.90
C ALA A 154 -13.41 -11.23 13.11
N TRP A 155 -12.65 -11.47 12.05
CA TRP A 155 -11.18 -11.47 12.07
C TRP A 155 -10.62 -10.12 12.54
N LEU A 156 -11.17 -9.01 12.06
CA LEU A 156 -10.78 -7.68 12.52
C LEU A 156 -11.08 -7.54 14.02
N LYS A 157 -12.21 -7.99 14.56
CA LYS A 157 -12.48 -7.84 16.00
C LYS A 157 -11.54 -8.61 16.93
N GLU A 158 -10.79 -9.59 16.44
CA GLU A 158 -9.81 -10.33 17.24
C GLU A 158 -8.71 -9.40 17.80
N SER A 159 -8.30 -9.64 19.04
CA SER A 159 -7.31 -8.79 19.74
C SER A 159 -5.91 -8.83 19.11
N GLY A 160 -5.55 -9.94 18.46
CA GLY A 160 -4.26 -10.11 17.79
C GLY A 160 -4.15 -9.36 16.47
N THR A 161 -5.27 -9.16 15.76
CA THR A 161 -5.28 -8.64 14.40
C THR A 161 -4.74 -7.23 14.28
N ILE A 162 -4.93 -6.37 15.30
CA ILE A 162 -4.35 -5.02 15.28
C ILE A 162 -2.82 -5.05 15.21
N ASN A 163 -2.18 -6.04 15.82
CA ASN A 163 -0.72 -6.17 15.84
C ASN A 163 -0.14 -6.62 14.50
N THR A 164 -0.96 -7.24 13.64
CA THR A 164 -0.53 -7.68 12.30
C THR A 164 -0.79 -6.61 11.24
N ILE A 165 -1.86 -5.81 11.38
CA ILE A 165 -2.20 -4.77 10.40
C ILE A 165 -1.57 -3.42 10.70
N LEU A 166 -1.18 -3.13 11.95
CA LEU A 166 -0.52 -1.88 12.31
C LEU A 166 0.95 -1.90 11.91
N LEU A 167 1.35 -0.98 11.03
CA LEU A 167 2.72 -0.88 10.55
C LEU A 167 3.65 -0.23 11.58
N SER A 168 4.86 -0.78 11.69
CA SER A 168 5.96 -0.24 12.48
C SER A 168 7.22 -0.20 11.63
N ASP A 169 8.05 0.81 11.83
CA ASP A 169 9.33 0.90 11.13
C ASP A 169 10.26 -0.21 11.62
N GLU A 170 10.94 -0.85 10.68
CA GLU A 170 11.96 -1.82 10.99
C GLU A 170 13.14 -1.09 11.63
N ARG A 171 13.59 -1.58 12.79
CA ARG A 171 14.80 -1.04 13.40
C ARG A 171 15.93 -1.24 12.41
N ALA A 172 16.52 -0.13 11.95
CA ALA A 172 17.68 -0.18 11.08
C ALA A 172 18.71 -1.13 11.69
N GLN A 173 18.93 -2.28 11.06
CA GLN A 173 20.20 -2.97 11.24
C GLN A 173 21.22 -1.93 10.81
N ARG A 174 22.11 -1.50 11.73
CA ARG A 174 23.14 -0.50 11.42
C ARG A 174 23.91 -1.01 10.21
N ALA A 175 23.58 -0.52 9.02
CA ALA A 175 24.42 -0.70 7.87
C ALA A 175 25.74 -0.04 8.22
N SER A 176 26.80 -0.83 8.31
CA SER A 176 28.16 -0.30 8.41
C SER A 176 28.33 0.70 7.26
N PRO A 177 28.82 1.92 7.51
CA PRO A 177 28.93 2.97 6.48
C PRO A 177 29.79 2.58 5.26
N SER A 178 30.50 1.45 5.33
CA SER A 178 31.28 0.85 4.25
C SER A 178 30.45 0.31 3.06
N ASN A 179 29.13 0.14 3.19
CA ASN A 179 28.32 -0.52 2.16
C ASN A 179 27.36 0.42 1.39
N LEU A 180 27.35 1.72 1.70
CA LEU A 180 26.35 2.64 1.15
C LEU A 180 26.75 3.38 -0.14
N VAL A 181 27.99 3.24 -0.62
CA VAL A 181 28.37 3.74 -1.96
C VAL A 181 29.47 2.88 -2.60
N PRO A 182 29.16 1.94 -3.51
CA PRO A 182 30.11 1.54 -4.52
C PRO A 182 29.95 2.46 -5.74
N ARG A 183 30.96 3.31 -5.98
CA ARG A 183 31.30 3.93 -7.27
C ARG A 183 30.24 4.80 -7.96
N LEU A 184 30.05 6.03 -7.48
CA LEU A 184 29.74 7.16 -8.38
C LEU A 184 31.02 7.82 -8.92
N GLU A 185 32.20 7.47 -8.41
CA GLU A 185 33.50 7.93 -8.92
C GLU A 185 33.90 7.30 -10.27
N ALA A 186 33.14 6.32 -10.78
CA ALA A 186 33.38 5.70 -12.09
C ALA A 186 32.67 6.41 -13.25
N LEU A 187 31.87 7.44 -12.99
CA LEU A 187 31.24 8.28 -14.00
C LEU A 187 31.92 9.66 -13.98
N GLN A 188 33.19 9.69 -14.37
CA GLN A 188 33.81 10.92 -14.86
C GLN A 188 33.26 11.18 -16.27
N LEU A 189 32.39 12.18 -16.39
CA LEU A 189 32.17 12.90 -17.65
C LEU A 189 33.41 13.74 -17.98
#